data_AF-A0A0H2RX45-F1
#
_entry.id   AF-A0A0H2RX45-F1
#
_cell.length_a   1.000
_cell.length_b   1.000
_cell.length_c   1.000
_cell.angle_alpha   90.00
_cell.angle_beta   90.00
_cell.angle_gamma   90.00
#
_symmetry.space_group_name_H-M   'P 1'
#
loop_
_entity.id
_entity.type
_entity.pdbx_description
1 polymer ?
#
loop_
_entity_poly.entity_id
_entity_poly.type
_entity_poly.pdbx_seq_one_letter_code
_entity_poly.pdbx_strand_id
1 'polypeptide(L)'
;MNGQRTSGCERTSSSPHFQSHRSPAASSFDSRSGSSFYDSSYSTHKPPSRFPLESMSRSSETSSNEIAFNQRGPGRVLDNFFIWASAPLERGLERLVHHAKYGGYAKAEKNMSTFDVDDLAYERVGKDACDLLLDYAGSRDPATQFMAFEAIVRRLVLLPSIRNLFRGISIRRYGVPIEVITHAWKRHQVDYSDAWLHLYDLVALGLSDRGEEIFGVPPERAWDRKVDFQSFEWTLSRCRGMQEVSLAVEFMAWAWNGQGLCAYIKRAGFSDAVLFNCAVALEMRYEVLLESEQLGYHLNGYFLPFAKHFLSEMWSSIRTLESDKLEIFLEDGSQMDVWIKIMNIYWKSKICTERGIIFKLQPGLADTWTKECFKQLQDPKYARLRARLSRLEEGTELNEPSSTLDSEVTRVAVLSVHSDSSSANSVTFGRRLRDNFVVHRGPTSKRNDHYAKAHAGKQVHSHSPLKKRKYLI
;
A
#
# COMPACT_ATOMS: atom_id res chain seq x y z
N MET A 1 -19.39 -13.01 -78.66
CA MET A 1 -20.57 -13.91 -78.63
C MET A 1 -20.88 -14.23 -77.17
N ASN A 2 -22.14 -13.94 -76.78
CA ASN A 2 -22.98 -14.43 -75.68
C ASN A 2 -22.32 -15.29 -74.57
N GLY A 3 -22.63 -15.13 -73.29
CA GLY A 3 -23.72 -14.38 -72.68
C GLY A 3 -23.74 -14.62 -71.17
N GLN A 4 -24.34 -13.66 -70.46
CA GLN A 4 -24.59 -13.66 -69.03
C GLN A 4 -25.51 -14.81 -68.60
N ARG A 5 -25.27 -15.36 -67.41
CA ARG A 5 -26.29 -16.07 -66.62
C ARG A 5 -26.37 -15.44 -65.24
N THR A 6 -27.49 -14.78 -65.00
CA THR A 6 -28.03 -14.43 -63.70
C THR A 6 -28.76 -15.66 -63.13
N SER A 7 -28.62 -15.92 -61.84
CA SER A 7 -29.57 -16.73 -61.08
C SER A 7 -29.80 -16.07 -59.74
N GLY A 8 -30.99 -15.49 -59.59
CA GLY A 8 -31.50 -14.99 -58.33
C GLY A 8 -31.87 -16.11 -57.38
N CYS A 9 -31.86 -15.79 -56.09
CA CYS A 9 -32.58 -16.54 -55.08
C CYS A 9 -33.12 -15.54 -54.06
N GLU A 10 -34.40 -15.23 -54.21
CA GLU A 10 -35.22 -14.52 -53.23
C GLU A 10 -35.49 -15.43 -52.04
N ARG A 11 -35.21 -14.96 -50.82
CA ARG A 11 -35.88 -15.44 -49.60
C ARG A 11 -36.18 -14.26 -48.67
N THR A 12 -37.42 -13.80 -48.81
CA THR A 12 -38.38 -13.40 -47.77
C THR A 12 -37.91 -13.43 -46.32
N SER A 13 -37.77 -12.23 -45.75
CA SER A 13 -38.48 -11.72 -44.57
C SER A 13 -38.97 -12.71 -43.50
N SER A 14 -38.36 -12.66 -42.32
CA SER A 14 -39.06 -12.74 -41.04
C SER A 14 -38.22 -12.03 -39.97
N SER A 15 -38.56 -10.76 -39.74
CA SER A 15 -38.01 -9.89 -38.70
C SER A 15 -38.78 -10.15 -37.40
N PRO A 16 -38.13 -10.47 -36.26
CA PRO A 16 -38.84 -10.55 -35.00
C PRO A 16 -39.06 -9.13 -34.45
N HIS A 17 -40.34 -8.78 -34.34
CA HIS A 17 -40.88 -7.68 -33.56
C HIS A 17 -40.17 -7.53 -32.20
N PHE A 18 -39.33 -6.51 -32.05
CA PHE A 18 -38.99 -5.99 -30.73
C PHE A 18 -40.15 -5.09 -30.29
N GLN A 19 -40.96 -5.59 -29.36
CA GLN A 19 -41.98 -4.80 -28.69
C GLN A 19 -41.29 -3.74 -27.83
N SER A 20 -41.41 -2.49 -28.28
CA SER A 20 -41.15 -1.28 -27.50
C SER A 20 -42.12 -1.25 -26.32
N HIS A 21 -41.65 -1.68 -25.15
CA HIS A 21 -42.35 -1.44 -23.90
C HIS A 21 -42.14 0.02 -23.49
N ARG A 22 -43.27 0.72 -23.48
CA ARG A 22 -43.49 2.07 -23.02
C ARG A 22 -42.80 2.34 -21.67
N SER A 23 -42.11 3.47 -21.62
CA SER A 23 -41.69 4.17 -20.43
C SER A 23 -42.84 4.34 -19.43
N PRO A 24 -42.65 4.04 -18.14
CA PRO A 24 -43.42 4.65 -17.08
C PRO A 24 -42.82 6.01 -16.71
N ALA A 25 -43.72 6.91 -16.36
CA ALA A 25 -43.51 8.31 -16.06
C ALA A 25 -42.39 8.57 -15.03
N ALA A 26 -41.69 9.67 -15.27
CA ALA A 26 -40.80 10.31 -14.33
C ALA A 26 -41.55 10.67 -13.04
N SER A 27 -41.32 9.89 -11.98
CA SER A 27 -41.56 10.32 -10.61
C SER A 27 -40.39 11.19 -10.18
N SER A 28 -40.64 12.49 -10.03
CA SER A 28 -39.75 13.45 -9.37
C SER A 28 -39.50 13.00 -7.93
N PHE A 29 -38.35 12.36 -7.70
CA PHE A 29 -37.87 12.09 -6.35
C PHE A 29 -37.01 13.28 -5.91
N ASP A 30 -37.61 14.09 -5.05
CA ASP A 30 -37.00 15.25 -4.40
C ASP A 30 -36.06 14.73 -3.29
N SER A 31 -34.79 14.52 -3.63
CA SER A 31 -33.76 14.07 -2.68
C SER A 31 -33.03 15.26 -2.08
N ARG A 32 -33.73 16.02 -1.24
CA ARG A 32 -33.09 16.78 -0.15
C ARG A 32 -32.77 15.80 0.99
N SER A 33 -31.62 15.16 0.89
CA SER A 33 -30.97 14.52 2.03
C SER A 33 -29.64 15.21 2.28
N GLY A 34 -29.68 16.22 3.14
CA GLY A 34 -28.48 16.79 3.73
C GLY A 34 -27.80 15.72 4.58
N SER A 35 -26.63 15.26 4.15
CA SER A 35 -25.70 14.58 5.05
C SER A 35 -25.03 15.66 5.88
N SER A 36 -25.51 15.83 7.10
CA SER A 36 -24.86 16.63 8.13
C SER A 36 -23.42 16.13 8.31
N PHE A 37 -22.49 17.05 8.17
CA PHE A 37 -21.14 16.96 8.69
C PHE A 37 -21.15 16.45 10.13
N TYR A 38 -20.15 15.64 10.46
CA TYR A 38 -19.77 15.34 11.84
C TYR A 38 -19.47 16.67 12.57
N ASP A 39 -20.42 17.10 13.40
CA ASP A 39 -20.26 18.23 14.31
C ASP A 39 -19.63 17.69 15.60
N SER A 40 -18.30 17.63 15.63
CA SER A 40 -17.53 17.29 16.82
C SER A 40 -17.53 18.49 17.77
N SER A 41 -18.46 18.48 18.71
CA SER A 41 -18.59 19.48 19.77
C SER A 41 -17.38 19.43 20.72
N TYR A 42 -16.32 20.20 20.43
CA TYR A 42 -15.30 20.51 21.43
C TYR A 42 -15.73 21.71 22.26
N SER A 43 -15.92 21.42 23.55
CA SER A 43 -16.16 22.34 24.64
C SER A 43 -15.21 23.54 24.64
N THR A 44 -15.80 24.74 24.56
CA THR A 44 -15.13 26.03 24.81
C THR A 44 -14.71 26.13 26.27
N HIS A 45 -13.47 25.75 26.57
CA HIS A 45 -12.83 26.13 27.83
C HIS A 45 -12.32 27.57 27.76
N LYS A 46 -12.83 28.38 28.69
CA LYS A 46 -12.41 29.76 28.99
C LYS A 46 -10.89 29.84 29.23
N PRO A 47 -10.22 30.92 28.79
CA PRO A 47 -8.85 31.20 29.21
C PRO A 47 -8.87 31.80 30.63
N PRO A 48 -8.04 31.33 31.58
CA PRO A 48 -7.80 32.09 32.79
C PRO A 48 -6.77 33.18 32.56
N SER A 49 -7.11 34.31 33.18
CA SER A 49 -6.42 35.58 33.32
C SER A 49 -4.90 35.53 33.49
N ARG A 50 -4.24 36.46 32.78
CA ARG A 50 -2.94 37.05 33.14
C ARG A 50 -3.03 37.75 34.50
N PHE A 51 -1.97 37.63 35.30
CA PHE A 51 -1.26 38.63 36.14
C PHE A 51 -0.32 37.86 37.11
N PRO A 52 0.66 38.50 37.77
CA PRO A 52 1.78 39.27 37.24
C PRO A 52 3.15 38.70 37.69
N LEU A 53 4.24 39.25 37.14
CA LEU A 53 5.62 39.07 37.61
C LEU A 53 5.73 39.27 39.13
N GLU A 54 6.35 38.32 39.81
CA GLU A 54 7.10 38.61 41.03
C GLU A 54 8.47 37.91 40.99
N SER A 55 9.49 38.75 41.14
CA SER A 55 10.88 38.37 41.30
C SER A 55 11.08 37.75 42.68
N MET A 56 11.68 36.57 42.76
CA MET A 56 12.42 36.22 43.96
C MET A 56 13.58 35.28 43.64
N SER A 57 14.75 35.88 43.75
CA SER A 57 16.08 35.33 43.86
C SER A 57 16.18 34.33 45.01
N ARG A 58 16.69 33.14 44.72
CA ARG A 58 17.51 32.35 45.65
C ARG A 58 18.36 31.35 44.85
N SER A 59 19.57 31.80 44.54
CA SER A 59 20.71 30.96 44.20
C SER A 59 21.02 30.05 45.40
N SER A 60 20.54 28.82 45.35
CA SER A 60 21.02 27.75 46.21
C SER A 60 22.28 27.17 45.59
N GLU A 61 23.42 27.65 46.08
CA GLU A 61 24.70 26.95 45.98
C GLU A 61 24.58 25.62 46.71
N THR A 62 24.13 24.59 45.99
CA THR A 62 24.30 23.21 46.43
C THR A 62 25.79 22.91 46.33
N SER A 63 26.50 23.06 47.46
CA SER A 63 27.84 22.54 47.64
C SER A 63 27.79 21.02 47.54
N SER A 64 27.88 20.51 46.32
CA SER A 64 28.24 19.13 46.06
C SER A 64 29.67 18.94 46.55
N ASN A 65 29.79 18.56 47.82
CA ASN A 65 30.93 17.77 48.27
C ASN A 65 30.91 16.50 47.43
N GLU A 66 31.63 16.53 46.31
CA GLU A 66 32.16 15.36 45.64
C GLU A 66 32.91 14.56 46.71
N ILE A 67 32.21 13.62 47.35
CA ILE A 67 32.87 12.49 47.98
C ILE A 67 33.42 11.66 46.83
N ALA A 68 34.57 12.10 46.32
CA ALA A 68 35.45 11.28 45.53
C ALA A 68 35.85 10.10 46.44
N PHE A 69 35.10 9.01 46.36
CA PHE A 69 35.45 7.71 46.92
C PHE A 69 36.68 7.18 46.16
N ASN A 70 37.82 7.81 46.43
CA ASN A 70 39.14 7.38 46.00
C ASN A 70 39.73 6.42 47.05
N GLN A 71 38.88 5.60 47.68
CA GLN A 71 39.34 4.56 48.58
C GLN A 71 39.88 3.40 47.72
N ARG A 72 41.21 3.25 47.70
CA ARG A 72 41.90 2.02 47.31
C ARG A 72 41.50 0.93 48.30
N GLY A 73 40.44 0.19 47.98
CA GLY A 73 39.96 -0.93 48.79
C GLY A 73 39.26 -1.98 47.94
N PRO A 74 39.06 -3.19 48.48
CA PRO A 74 38.46 -4.34 47.77
C PRO A 74 37.07 -4.06 47.17
N GLY A 75 36.37 -3.00 47.60
CA GLY A 75 35.11 -2.54 47.00
C GLY A 75 35.21 -2.19 45.51
N ARG A 76 36.36 -1.65 45.02
CA ARG A 76 36.55 -1.38 43.58
C ARG A 76 36.55 -2.64 42.72
N VAL A 77 36.96 -3.78 43.28
CA VAL A 77 36.98 -5.06 42.55
C VAL A 77 35.56 -5.57 42.34
N LEU A 78 34.68 -5.40 43.35
CA LEU A 78 33.28 -5.80 43.25
C LEU A 78 32.50 -4.87 42.30
N ASP A 79 32.67 -3.55 42.40
CA ASP A 79 31.99 -2.60 41.50
C ASP A 79 32.40 -2.82 40.03
N ASN A 80 33.70 -3.01 39.77
CA ASN A 80 34.17 -3.33 38.42
C ASN A 80 33.64 -4.69 37.93
N PHE A 81 33.49 -5.67 38.81
CA PHE A 81 32.91 -6.97 38.47
C PHE A 81 31.43 -6.84 38.10
N PHE A 82 30.64 -6.05 38.84
CA PHE A 82 29.22 -5.82 38.52
C PHE A 82 29.04 -4.99 37.24
N ILE A 83 29.88 -3.98 36.99
CA ILE A 83 29.86 -3.22 35.73
C ILE A 83 30.25 -4.14 34.55
N TRP A 84 31.23 -5.01 34.74
CA TRP A 84 31.64 -5.95 33.70
C TRP A 84 30.60 -7.07 33.46
N ALA A 85 29.94 -7.55 34.51
CA ALA A 85 28.94 -8.61 34.44
C ALA A 85 27.55 -8.13 33.99
N SER A 86 27.21 -6.85 34.21
CA SER A 86 25.93 -6.26 33.78
C SER A 86 25.87 -6.12 32.25
N ALA A 87 26.94 -5.70 31.58
CA ALA A 87 26.89 -5.48 30.13
C ALA A 87 26.54 -6.73 29.29
N PRO A 88 27.06 -7.95 29.57
CA PRO A 88 26.62 -9.17 28.89
C PRO A 88 25.18 -9.58 29.23
N LEU A 89 24.74 -9.35 30.47
CA LEU A 89 23.37 -9.65 30.91
C LEU A 89 22.37 -8.71 30.23
N GLU A 90 22.67 -7.42 30.18
CA GLU A 90 21.88 -6.40 29.46
C GLU A 90 21.77 -6.74 27.98
N ARG A 91 22.89 -7.06 27.31
CA ARG A 91 22.85 -7.51 25.91
C ARG A 91 22.08 -8.82 25.73
N GLY A 92 22.14 -9.72 26.71
CA GLY A 92 21.38 -10.97 26.72
C GLY A 92 19.88 -10.72 26.82
N LEU A 93 19.48 -9.86 27.75
CA LEU A 93 18.09 -9.41 27.93
C LEU A 93 17.59 -8.62 26.73
N GLU A 94 18.36 -7.70 26.17
CA GLU A 94 18.03 -6.98 24.93
C GLU A 94 17.79 -7.94 23.77
N ARG A 95 18.65 -8.95 23.59
CA ARG A 95 18.45 -9.98 22.56
C ARG A 95 17.21 -10.82 22.81
N LEU A 96 16.95 -11.20 24.06
CA LEU A 96 15.76 -11.97 24.42
C LEU A 96 14.49 -11.16 24.26
N VAL A 97 14.48 -9.89 24.66
CA VAL A 97 13.38 -8.95 24.45
C VAL A 97 13.18 -8.69 22.96
N HIS A 98 14.26 -8.54 22.19
CA HIS A 98 14.21 -8.42 20.74
C HIS A 98 13.66 -9.70 20.10
N HIS A 99 14.11 -10.89 20.50
CA HIS A 99 13.58 -12.16 19.96
C HIS A 99 12.14 -12.42 20.41
N ALA A 100 11.76 -12.06 21.63
CA ALA A 100 10.40 -12.19 22.11
C ALA A 100 9.45 -11.21 21.41
N LYS A 101 9.91 -9.98 21.16
CA LYS A 101 9.13 -8.93 20.48
C LYS A 101 9.04 -9.17 18.98
N TYR A 102 10.16 -9.48 18.34
CA TYR A 102 10.25 -9.59 16.88
C TYR A 102 10.25 -11.03 16.36
N GLY A 103 10.34 -12.05 17.22
CA GLY A 103 10.29 -13.44 16.79
C GLY A 103 8.95 -13.83 16.17
N GLY A 104 7.85 -13.26 16.69
CA GLY A 104 6.52 -13.39 16.08
C GLY A 104 6.48 -12.75 14.69
N TYR A 105 6.97 -11.51 14.59
CA TYR A 105 7.07 -10.77 13.33
C TYR A 105 7.94 -11.49 12.29
N ALA A 106 9.18 -11.85 12.64
CA ALA A 106 10.10 -12.54 11.74
C ALA A 106 9.56 -13.92 11.30
N LYS A 107 8.81 -14.61 12.16
CA LYS A 107 8.09 -15.83 11.78
C LYS A 107 6.96 -15.52 10.80
N ALA A 108 6.19 -14.47 11.06
CA ALA A 108 5.14 -14.02 10.15
C ALA A 108 5.74 -13.64 8.79
N GLU A 109 6.74 -12.76 8.76
CA GLU A 109 7.48 -12.35 7.56
C GLU A 109 8.01 -13.56 6.77
N LYS A 110 8.68 -14.50 7.44
CA LYS A 110 9.17 -15.74 6.82
C LYS A 110 8.02 -16.54 6.19
N ASN A 111 6.92 -16.72 6.92
CA ASN A 111 5.76 -17.44 6.41
C ASN A 111 5.07 -16.67 5.27
N MET A 112 5.01 -15.34 5.35
CA MET A 112 4.41 -14.49 4.32
C MET A 112 5.23 -14.46 3.04
N SER A 113 6.57 -14.56 3.13
CA SER A 113 7.44 -14.65 1.95
C SER A 113 7.13 -15.89 1.10
N THR A 114 6.59 -16.97 1.70
CA THR A 114 6.13 -18.15 0.95
C THR A 114 4.93 -17.85 0.07
N PHE A 115 4.21 -16.75 0.32
CA PHE A 115 3.05 -16.35 -0.48
C PHE A 115 3.38 -15.35 -1.60
N ASP A 116 4.61 -14.81 -1.63
CA ASP A 116 5.00 -13.71 -2.53
C ASP A 116 5.50 -14.21 -3.91
N VAL A 117 6.22 -15.32 -3.92
CA VAL A 117 7.01 -15.75 -5.08
C VAL A 117 6.17 -16.58 -6.03
N ASP A 118 5.56 -15.95 -7.04
CA ASP A 118 5.17 -16.54 -8.33
C ASP A 118 4.44 -17.91 -8.30
N ASP A 119 3.87 -18.28 -7.14
CA ASP A 119 3.12 -19.52 -6.91
C ASP A 119 1.69 -19.34 -7.45
N LEU A 120 1.64 -18.88 -8.70
CA LEU A 120 0.54 -18.96 -9.65
C LEU A 120 0.16 -20.42 -9.96
N ALA A 121 0.78 -21.40 -9.31
CA ALA A 121 0.20 -22.72 -9.14
C ALA A 121 -1.00 -22.62 -8.18
N TYR A 122 -2.11 -22.07 -8.71
CA TYR A 122 -3.42 -21.82 -8.08
C TYR A 122 -3.94 -22.95 -7.19
N GLU A 123 -3.50 -24.18 -7.43
CA GLU A 123 -3.92 -25.38 -6.68
C GLU A 123 -3.38 -25.45 -5.25
N ARG A 124 -2.41 -24.61 -4.86
CA ARG A 124 -1.72 -24.75 -3.56
C ARG A 124 -2.08 -23.74 -2.49
N VAL A 125 -2.99 -22.79 -2.74
CA VAL A 125 -3.51 -21.97 -1.63
C VAL A 125 -4.50 -22.80 -0.83
N GLY A 126 -3.94 -23.67 -0.01
CA GLY A 126 -4.69 -24.56 0.83
C GLY A 126 -5.42 -23.81 1.94
N LYS A 127 -6.35 -24.54 2.56
CA LYS A 127 -7.03 -24.12 3.79
C LYS A 127 -6.04 -23.64 4.85
N ASP A 128 -4.89 -24.30 4.98
CA ASP A 128 -3.88 -23.99 6.01
C ASP A 128 -3.24 -22.60 5.81
N ALA A 129 -3.07 -22.16 4.56
CA ALA A 129 -2.56 -20.83 4.26
C ALA A 129 -3.58 -19.75 4.65
N CYS A 130 -4.85 -19.95 4.31
CA CYS A 130 -5.92 -19.02 4.70
C CYS A 130 -6.11 -18.97 6.21
N ASP A 131 -6.03 -20.12 6.89
CA ASP A 131 -6.13 -20.21 8.35
C ASP A 131 -4.98 -19.46 9.03
N LEU A 132 -3.76 -19.63 8.52
CA LEU A 132 -2.58 -18.89 9.00
C LEU A 132 -2.70 -17.38 8.78
N LEU A 133 -3.24 -16.94 7.63
CA LEU A 133 -3.49 -15.53 7.35
C LEU A 133 -4.53 -14.92 8.31
N LEU A 134 -5.59 -15.67 8.65
CA LEU A 134 -6.58 -15.23 9.65
C LEU A 134 -5.95 -15.11 11.06
N ASP A 135 -5.06 -16.02 11.42
CA ASP A 135 -4.31 -15.94 12.68
C ASP A 135 -3.43 -14.69 12.74
N TYR A 136 -2.73 -14.37 11.65
CA TYR A 136 -1.90 -13.18 11.58
C TYR A 136 -2.71 -11.88 11.53
N ALA A 137 -3.83 -11.88 10.82
CA ALA A 137 -4.78 -10.77 10.82
C ALA A 137 -5.36 -10.47 12.21
N GLY A 138 -5.52 -11.51 13.04
CA GLY A 138 -5.91 -11.40 14.45
C GLY A 138 -4.76 -11.10 15.43
N SER A 139 -3.54 -10.89 14.95
CA SER A 139 -2.38 -10.63 15.81
C SER A 139 -2.53 -9.34 16.63
N ARG A 140 -1.87 -9.30 17.80
CA ARG A 140 -1.79 -8.08 18.61
C ARG A 140 -0.75 -7.07 18.12
N ASP A 141 0.03 -7.44 17.12
CA ASP A 141 1.06 -6.59 16.52
C ASP A 141 0.54 -5.98 15.20
N PRO A 142 0.35 -4.64 15.12
CA PRO A 142 -0.15 -4.00 13.91
C PRO A 142 0.67 -4.28 12.66
N ALA A 143 1.99 -4.43 12.79
CA ALA A 143 2.87 -4.75 11.65
C ALA A 143 2.60 -6.15 11.10
N THR A 144 2.40 -7.15 11.98
CA THR A 144 1.95 -8.49 11.58
C THR A 144 0.56 -8.45 10.92
N GLN A 145 -0.38 -7.66 11.46
CA GLN A 145 -1.71 -7.50 10.86
C GLN A 145 -1.61 -6.87 9.45
N PHE A 146 -0.76 -5.85 9.29
CA PHE A 146 -0.52 -5.16 8.02
C PHE A 146 -0.08 -6.12 6.92
N MET A 147 0.95 -6.94 7.18
CA MET A 147 1.42 -7.96 6.23
C MET A 147 0.31 -8.97 5.88
N ALA A 148 -0.47 -9.39 6.88
CA ALA A 148 -1.58 -10.32 6.66
C ALA A 148 -2.68 -9.71 5.79
N PHE A 149 -3.01 -8.44 6.03
CA PHE A 149 -4.03 -7.75 5.24
C PHE A 149 -3.61 -7.60 3.79
N GLU A 150 -2.38 -7.17 3.52
CA GLU A 150 -1.88 -7.07 2.15
C GLU A 150 -1.90 -8.43 1.43
N ALA A 151 -1.47 -9.50 2.11
CA ALA A 151 -1.54 -10.85 1.57
C ALA A 151 -2.99 -11.29 1.31
N ILE A 152 -3.94 -11.00 2.21
CA ILE A 152 -5.36 -11.33 2.03
C ILE A 152 -5.95 -10.55 0.84
N VAL A 153 -5.73 -9.24 0.73
CA VAL A 153 -6.21 -8.41 -0.39
C VAL A 153 -5.70 -8.96 -1.72
N ARG A 154 -4.39 -9.23 -1.81
CA ARG A 154 -3.77 -9.79 -3.02
C ARG A 154 -4.41 -11.13 -3.40
N ARG A 155 -4.70 -12.00 -2.43
CA ARG A 155 -5.35 -13.30 -2.68
C ARG A 155 -6.81 -13.14 -3.11
N LEU A 156 -7.58 -12.24 -2.50
CA LEU A 156 -8.96 -11.98 -2.87
C LEU A 156 -9.08 -11.45 -4.29
N VAL A 157 -8.16 -10.56 -4.66
CA VAL A 157 -8.06 -10.00 -6.00
C VAL A 157 -7.67 -11.06 -7.04
N LEU A 158 -6.68 -11.89 -6.72
CA LEU A 158 -6.22 -12.95 -7.62
C LEU A 158 -7.24 -14.08 -7.75
N LEU A 159 -7.93 -14.44 -6.68
CA LEU A 159 -8.87 -15.56 -6.66
C LEU A 159 -10.11 -15.19 -5.85
N PRO A 160 -11.11 -14.51 -6.45
CA PRO A 160 -12.30 -14.06 -5.72
C PRO A 160 -13.03 -15.17 -4.96
N SER A 161 -12.98 -16.40 -5.48
CA SER A 161 -13.57 -17.58 -4.82
C SER A 161 -12.90 -17.96 -3.49
N ILE A 162 -11.69 -17.48 -3.21
CA ILE A 162 -10.99 -17.74 -1.94
C ILE A 162 -11.74 -17.15 -0.74
N ARG A 163 -12.60 -16.14 -0.97
CA ARG A 163 -13.50 -15.61 0.06
C ARG A 163 -14.32 -16.71 0.74
N ASN A 164 -14.86 -17.64 -0.05
CA ASN A 164 -15.67 -18.73 0.47
C ASN A 164 -14.85 -19.66 1.38
N LEU A 165 -13.55 -19.80 1.10
CA LEU A 165 -12.63 -20.54 1.96
C LEU A 165 -12.39 -19.81 3.29
N PHE A 166 -12.12 -18.50 3.27
CA PHE A 166 -12.01 -17.69 4.50
C PHE A 166 -13.28 -17.76 5.35
N ARG A 167 -14.46 -17.62 4.73
CA ARG A 167 -15.76 -17.76 5.41
C ARG A 167 -15.95 -19.14 6.01
N GLY A 168 -15.63 -20.19 5.25
CA GLY A 168 -15.71 -21.57 5.72
C GLY A 168 -14.78 -21.85 6.91
N ILE A 169 -13.58 -21.26 6.92
CA ILE A 169 -12.65 -21.35 8.05
C ILE A 169 -13.19 -20.60 9.27
N SER A 170 -13.69 -19.37 9.08
CA SER A 170 -14.31 -18.56 10.14
C SER A 170 -15.42 -19.32 10.88
N ILE A 171 -16.38 -19.85 10.12
CA ILE A 171 -17.52 -20.60 10.67
C ILE A 171 -17.03 -21.87 11.37
N ARG A 172 -16.10 -22.62 10.76
CA ARG A 172 -15.62 -23.89 11.32
C ARG A 172 -14.82 -23.69 12.61
N ARG A 173 -13.97 -22.66 12.68
CA ARG A 173 -13.01 -22.46 13.77
C ARG A 173 -13.60 -21.67 14.93
N TYR A 174 -14.44 -20.67 14.63
CA TYR A 174 -14.93 -19.73 15.62
C TYR A 174 -16.46 -19.72 15.77
N GLY A 175 -17.18 -20.42 14.88
CA GLY A 175 -18.65 -20.47 14.94
C GLY A 175 -19.33 -19.14 14.60
N VAL A 176 -18.61 -18.18 14.00
CA VAL A 176 -19.11 -16.85 13.68
C VAL A 176 -18.86 -16.47 12.21
N PRO A 177 -19.66 -15.56 11.63
CA PRO A 177 -19.41 -14.98 10.32
C PRO A 177 -18.05 -14.26 10.26
N ILE A 178 -17.44 -14.21 9.08
CA ILE A 178 -16.10 -13.62 8.91
C ILE A 178 -16.09 -12.14 9.24
N GLU A 179 -17.21 -11.45 9.00
CA GLU A 179 -17.42 -10.03 9.26
C GLU A 179 -17.21 -9.70 10.75
N VAL A 180 -17.70 -10.59 11.64
CA VAL A 180 -17.54 -10.45 13.09
C VAL A 180 -16.06 -10.55 13.48
N ILE A 181 -15.33 -11.48 12.86
CA ILE A 181 -13.89 -11.66 13.11
C ILE A 181 -13.10 -10.45 12.58
N THR A 182 -13.40 -10.01 11.36
CA THR A 182 -12.71 -8.86 10.76
C THR A 182 -12.87 -7.61 11.62
N HIS A 183 -14.08 -7.35 12.14
CA HIS A 183 -14.32 -6.21 13.03
C HIS A 183 -13.53 -6.28 14.33
N ALA A 184 -13.23 -7.48 14.84
CA ALA A 184 -12.47 -7.67 16.07
C ALA A 184 -10.96 -7.43 15.91
N TRP A 185 -10.43 -7.37 14.67
CA TRP A 185 -9.00 -7.12 14.44
C TRP A 185 -8.57 -5.69 14.76
N LYS A 186 -9.49 -4.72 14.59
CA LYS A 186 -9.26 -3.32 14.95
C LYS A 186 -9.56 -3.13 16.43
N ARG A 187 -8.55 -2.76 17.22
CA ARG A 187 -8.67 -2.57 18.67
C ARG A 187 -8.84 -1.11 19.03
N HIS A 188 -9.65 -0.85 20.05
CA HIS A 188 -9.71 0.48 20.65
C HIS A 188 -8.36 0.84 21.28
N GLN A 189 -8.00 2.12 21.27
CA GLN A 189 -6.77 2.68 21.88
C GLN A 189 -5.44 2.30 21.20
N VAL A 190 -5.49 1.59 20.06
CA VAL A 190 -4.30 1.43 19.20
C VAL A 190 -4.35 2.53 18.15
N ASP A 191 -3.25 3.28 18.06
CA ASP A 191 -3.07 4.25 16.98
C ASP A 191 -2.60 3.51 15.73
N TYR A 192 -3.40 3.57 14.68
CA TYR A 192 -3.16 2.88 13.42
C TYR A 192 -2.83 3.91 12.36
N SER A 193 -1.84 3.61 11.52
CA SER A 193 -1.52 4.43 10.36
C SER A 193 -2.66 4.43 9.34
N ASP A 194 -2.69 5.46 8.49
CA ASP A 194 -3.66 5.55 7.40
C ASP A 194 -3.55 4.39 6.42
N ALA A 195 -2.33 3.91 6.14
CA ALA A 195 -2.13 2.78 5.22
C ALA A 195 -2.56 1.45 5.85
N TRP A 196 -2.39 1.26 7.17
CA TRP A 196 -2.98 0.14 7.89
C TRP A 196 -4.51 0.18 7.83
N LEU A 197 -5.12 1.34 8.10
CA LEU A 197 -6.57 1.51 8.06
C LEU A 197 -7.13 1.26 6.66
N HIS A 198 -6.40 1.72 5.63
CA HIS A 198 -6.73 1.47 4.24
C HIS A 198 -6.77 -0.03 3.94
N LEU A 199 -5.70 -0.77 4.26
CA LEU A 199 -5.65 -2.22 4.02
C LEU A 199 -6.72 -2.97 4.82
N TYR A 200 -6.95 -2.59 6.07
CA TYR A 200 -8.02 -3.14 6.90
C TYR A 200 -9.39 -2.99 6.21
N ASP A 201 -9.71 -1.78 5.73
CA ASP A 201 -10.96 -1.50 5.03
C ASP A 201 -11.11 -2.34 3.75
N LEU A 202 -10.01 -2.50 2.98
CA LEU A 202 -10.01 -3.36 1.79
C LEU A 202 -10.25 -4.82 2.12
N VAL A 203 -9.65 -5.35 3.19
CA VAL A 203 -9.88 -6.73 3.63
C VAL A 203 -11.31 -6.93 4.11
N ALA A 204 -11.80 -6.02 4.96
CA ALA A 204 -13.17 -6.09 5.48
C ALA A 204 -14.19 -6.06 4.32
N LEU A 205 -14.02 -5.15 3.37
CA LEU A 205 -14.85 -5.09 2.17
C LEU A 205 -14.71 -6.35 1.31
N GLY A 206 -13.47 -6.78 1.06
CA GLY A 206 -13.16 -7.91 0.20
C GLY A 206 -13.64 -9.26 0.74
N LEU A 207 -13.78 -9.42 2.07
CA LEU A 207 -14.33 -10.62 2.73
C LEU A 207 -15.86 -10.59 2.90
N SER A 208 -16.47 -9.40 2.82
CA SER A 208 -17.93 -9.21 2.88
C SER A 208 -18.64 -9.62 1.60
N ASP A 209 -19.98 -9.73 1.65
CA ASP A 209 -20.81 -10.04 0.48
C ASP A 209 -20.69 -8.96 -0.61
N ARG A 210 -20.48 -7.73 -0.18
CA ARG A 210 -20.33 -6.57 -1.08
C ARG A 210 -19.10 -6.68 -1.97
N GLY A 211 -18.04 -7.35 -1.50
CA GLY A 211 -16.88 -7.64 -2.32
C GLY A 211 -17.22 -8.53 -3.53
N GLU A 212 -18.31 -9.29 -3.52
CA GLU A 212 -18.73 -10.15 -4.65
C GLU A 212 -19.23 -9.33 -5.81
N GLU A 213 -19.98 -8.26 -5.51
CA GLU A 213 -20.52 -7.35 -6.50
C GLU A 213 -19.41 -6.64 -7.29
N ILE A 214 -18.28 -6.34 -6.64
CA ILE A 214 -17.13 -5.64 -7.25
C ILE A 214 -16.40 -6.56 -8.25
N PHE A 215 -16.26 -7.85 -7.92
CA PHE A 215 -15.57 -8.83 -8.77
C PHE A 215 -16.48 -9.49 -9.82
N GLY A 216 -17.67 -8.94 -10.09
CA GLY A 216 -18.68 -9.53 -10.98
C GLY A 216 -18.27 -9.72 -12.44
N VAL A 217 -17.04 -9.37 -12.83
CA VAL A 217 -16.45 -9.76 -14.12
C VAL A 217 -16.09 -11.25 -14.04
N PRO A 218 -16.64 -12.11 -14.92
CA PRO A 218 -16.33 -13.53 -14.89
C PRO A 218 -14.82 -13.75 -14.92
N PRO A 219 -14.25 -14.40 -13.88
CA PRO A 219 -12.80 -14.51 -13.72
C PRO A 219 -12.15 -15.17 -14.94
N GLU A 220 -12.88 -16.06 -15.62
CA GLU A 220 -12.49 -16.77 -16.85
C GLU A 220 -11.86 -15.89 -17.94
N ARG A 221 -12.14 -14.58 -18.00
CA ARG A 221 -11.50 -13.64 -18.94
C ARG A 221 -10.37 -12.80 -18.35
N ALA A 222 -10.32 -12.63 -17.03
CA ALA A 222 -9.37 -11.74 -16.36
C ALA A 222 -7.96 -12.33 -16.27
N TRP A 223 -7.83 -13.67 -16.31
CA TRP A 223 -6.54 -14.38 -16.21
C TRP A 223 -5.56 -14.08 -17.34
N ASP A 224 -6.06 -13.67 -18.50
CA ASP A 224 -5.27 -13.55 -19.71
C ASP A 224 -4.50 -12.22 -19.82
N ARG A 225 -4.62 -11.30 -18.85
CA ARG A 225 -4.06 -9.93 -18.90
C ARG A 225 -4.31 -9.21 -20.22
N LYS A 226 -5.46 -9.46 -20.84
CA LYS A 226 -5.85 -8.88 -22.13
C LYS A 226 -7.01 -7.90 -21.99
N VAL A 227 -7.32 -7.51 -20.76
CA VAL A 227 -8.44 -6.63 -20.47
C VAL A 227 -7.96 -5.19 -20.60
N ASP A 228 -8.61 -4.41 -21.46
CA ASP A 228 -8.34 -2.98 -21.62
C ASP A 228 -9.03 -2.15 -20.53
N PHE A 229 -8.71 -0.86 -20.46
CA PHE A 229 -9.29 0.03 -19.44
C PHE A 229 -10.82 0.14 -19.57
N GLN A 230 -11.34 0.12 -20.80
CA GLN A 230 -12.78 0.28 -21.06
C GLN A 230 -13.61 -0.84 -20.42
N SER A 231 -13.06 -2.05 -20.36
CA SER A 231 -13.70 -3.18 -19.68
C SER A 231 -13.89 -2.97 -18.16
N PHE A 232 -13.12 -2.07 -17.54
CA PHE A 232 -13.24 -1.75 -16.11
C PHE A 232 -14.12 -0.52 -15.82
N GLU A 233 -14.48 0.27 -16.85
CA GLU A 233 -15.33 1.46 -16.69
C GLU A 233 -16.63 1.14 -15.95
N TRP A 234 -17.28 0.04 -16.34
CA TRP A 234 -18.53 -0.38 -15.72
C TRP A 234 -18.34 -0.73 -14.24
N THR A 235 -17.24 -1.41 -13.90
CA THR A 235 -16.92 -1.75 -12.50
C THR A 235 -16.65 -0.49 -11.69
N LEU A 236 -15.81 0.40 -12.19
CA LEU A 236 -15.41 1.63 -11.50
C LEU A 236 -16.57 2.62 -11.33
N SER A 237 -17.44 2.75 -12.33
CA SER A 237 -18.63 3.63 -12.24
C SER A 237 -19.69 3.13 -11.26
N ARG A 238 -19.66 1.84 -10.89
CA ARG A 238 -20.54 1.26 -9.87
C ARG A 238 -20.01 1.38 -8.46
N CYS A 239 -18.73 1.72 -8.29
CA CYS A 239 -18.15 1.94 -6.97
C CYS A 239 -18.81 3.15 -6.30
N ARG A 240 -19.38 2.93 -5.12
CA ARG A 240 -20.09 3.94 -4.31
C ARG A 240 -19.17 4.72 -3.39
N GLY A 241 -17.92 4.30 -3.25
CA GLY A 241 -16.96 4.91 -2.34
C GLY A 241 -15.52 4.49 -2.63
N MET A 242 -14.56 5.16 -2.00
CA MET A 242 -13.15 4.98 -2.32
C MET A 242 -12.64 3.56 -2.01
N GLN A 243 -13.12 2.92 -0.95
CA GLN A 243 -12.71 1.55 -0.61
C GLN A 243 -13.00 0.57 -1.75
N GLU A 244 -14.14 0.73 -2.42
CA GLU A 244 -14.50 -0.11 -3.57
C GLU A 244 -13.63 0.19 -4.79
N VAL A 245 -13.35 1.47 -5.04
CA VAL A 245 -12.45 1.88 -6.13
C VAL A 245 -11.05 1.33 -5.90
N SER A 246 -10.52 1.41 -4.67
CA SER A 246 -9.20 0.88 -4.34
C SER A 246 -9.14 -0.63 -4.51
N LEU A 247 -10.16 -1.37 -4.06
CA LEU A 247 -10.23 -2.81 -4.30
C LEU A 247 -10.33 -3.14 -5.80
N ALA A 248 -11.08 -2.36 -6.57
CA ALA A 248 -11.16 -2.50 -8.02
C ALA A 248 -9.81 -2.18 -8.69
N VAL A 249 -9.07 -1.19 -8.21
CA VAL A 249 -7.73 -0.85 -8.72
C VAL A 249 -6.72 -1.95 -8.44
N GLU A 250 -6.78 -2.62 -7.29
CA GLU A 250 -5.96 -3.82 -7.05
C GLU A 250 -6.25 -4.93 -8.07
N PHE A 251 -7.53 -5.14 -8.39
CA PHE A 251 -7.95 -6.09 -9.44
C PHE A 251 -7.49 -5.69 -10.83
N MET A 252 -7.65 -4.41 -11.18
CA MET A 252 -7.14 -3.86 -12.43
C MET A 252 -5.63 -3.97 -12.52
N ALA A 253 -4.90 -3.77 -11.41
CA ALA A 253 -3.45 -3.87 -11.41
C ALA A 253 -2.95 -5.23 -11.90
N TRP A 254 -3.70 -6.27 -11.58
CA TRP A 254 -3.43 -7.61 -12.04
C TRP A 254 -3.92 -7.89 -13.48
N ALA A 255 -5.14 -7.46 -13.83
CA ALA A 255 -5.81 -7.86 -15.07
C ALA A 255 -5.60 -6.91 -16.28
N TRP A 256 -5.23 -5.65 -16.05
CA TRP A 256 -5.14 -4.63 -17.09
C TRP A 256 -3.92 -4.82 -17.99
N ASN A 257 -4.13 -4.69 -19.30
CA ASN A 257 -3.09 -4.82 -20.32
C ASN A 257 -2.32 -3.51 -20.61
N GLY A 258 -2.64 -2.42 -19.90
CA GLY A 258 -2.03 -1.11 -20.11
C GLY A 258 -2.57 -0.31 -21.30
N GLN A 259 -3.66 -0.76 -21.94
CA GLN A 259 -4.27 -0.10 -23.10
C GLN A 259 -5.69 0.42 -22.80
N GLY A 260 -6.21 1.27 -23.67
CA GLY A 260 -7.60 1.73 -23.66
C GLY A 260 -7.87 2.95 -22.79
N LEU A 261 -6.95 3.34 -21.89
CA LEU A 261 -7.13 4.52 -21.05
C LEU A 261 -7.16 5.82 -21.89
N CYS A 262 -6.31 5.93 -22.92
CA CYS A 262 -6.37 7.06 -23.84
C CYS A 262 -7.70 7.17 -24.60
N ALA A 263 -8.27 6.04 -25.04
CA ALA A 263 -9.58 6.02 -25.68
C ALA A 263 -10.71 6.42 -24.70
N TYR A 264 -10.61 5.97 -23.44
CA TYR A 264 -11.52 6.36 -22.37
C TYR A 264 -11.50 7.88 -22.14
N ILE A 265 -10.32 8.46 -21.91
CA ILE A 265 -10.16 9.89 -21.62
C ILE A 265 -10.65 10.76 -22.79
N LYS A 266 -10.43 10.35 -24.03
CA LYS A 266 -10.96 11.07 -25.20
C LYS A 266 -12.49 11.16 -25.22
N ARG A 267 -13.17 10.15 -24.68
CA ARG A 267 -14.64 10.10 -24.62
C ARG A 267 -15.19 10.76 -23.35
N ALA A 268 -14.61 10.48 -22.19
CA ALA A 268 -15.11 10.91 -20.88
C ALA A 268 -14.57 12.28 -20.43
N GLY A 269 -13.39 12.68 -20.92
CA GLY A 269 -12.67 13.87 -20.48
C GLY A 269 -11.75 13.62 -19.28
N PHE A 270 -10.94 14.63 -18.94
CA PHE A 270 -10.02 14.58 -17.80
C PHE A 270 -10.69 14.89 -16.45
N SER A 271 -11.84 15.57 -16.46
CA SER A 271 -12.64 15.88 -15.28
C SER A 271 -13.57 14.74 -14.85
N ASP A 272 -13.45 13.58 -15.50
CA ASP A 272 -14.26 12.42 -15.19
C ASP A 272 -13.93 11.85 -13.79
N ALA A 273 -14.98 11.57 -13.01
CA ALA A 273 -14.86 11.15 -11.63
C ALA A 273 -14.21 9.77 -11.47
N VAL A 274 -14.40 8.86 -12.44
CA VAL A 274 -13.76 7.53 -12.40
C VAL A 274 -12.25 7.67 -12.55
N LEU A 275 -11.79 8.55 -13.46
CA LEU A 275 -10.36 8.81 -13.63
C LEU A 275 -9.74 9.41 -12.37
N PHE A 276 -10.39 10.42 -11.78
CA PHE A 276 -9.94 11.05 -10.54
C PHE A 276 -9.85 10.03 -9.39
N ASN A 277 -10.91 9.24 -9.17
CA ASN A 277 -10.93 8.23 -8.11
C ASN A 277 -9.87 7.14 -8.32
N CYS A 278 -9.59 6.75 -9.57
CA CYS A 278 -8.48 5.83 -9.87
C CYS A 278 -7.12 6.43 -9.47
N ALA A 279 -6.89 7.72 -9.76
CA ALA A 279 -5.66 8.40 -9.36
C ALA A 279 -5.54 8.51 -7.83
N VAL A 280 -6.65 8.79 -7.13
CA VAL A 280 -6.68 8.78 -5.65
C VAL A 280 -6.37 7.39 -5.07
N ALA A 281 -6.93 6.33 -5.65
CA ALA A 281 -6.63 4.95 -5.26
C ALA A 281 -5.17 4.57 -5.45
N LEU A 282 -4.58 4.95 -6.59
CA LEU A 282 -3.16 4.77 -6.88
C LEU A 282 -2.28 5.51 -5.88
N GLU A 283 -2.62 6.76 -5.59
CA GLU A 283 -1.90 7.57 -4.61
C GLU A 283 -1.91 6.94 -3.21
N MET A 284 -3.07 6.45 -2.74
CA MET A 284 -3.18 5.76 -1.45
C MET A 284 -2.39 4.46 -1.44
N ARG A 285 -2.38 3.71 -2.54
CA ARG A 285 -1.62 2.46 -2.62
C ARG A 285 -0.11 2.67 -2.57
N TYR A 286 0.40 3.80 -3.06
CA TYR A 286 1.79 4.18 -2.85
C TYR A 286 2.12 4.47 -1.37
N GLU A 287 1.19 5.01 -0.58
CA GLU A 287 1.40 5.17 0.87
C GLU A 287 1.57 3.81 1.56
N VAL A 288 0.73 2.83 1.18
CA VAL A 288 0.85 1.45 1.66
C VAL A 288 2.23 0.87 1.33
N LEU A 289 2.76 1.13 0.12
CA LEU A 289 4.12 0.67 -0.24
C LEU A 289 5.21 1.34 0.59
N LEU A 290 5.11 2.64 0.81
CA LEU A 290 6.09 3.39 1.62
C LEU A 290 6.11 2.91 3.07
N GLU A 291 4.95 2.57 3.63
CA GLU A 291 4.86 1.99 4.97
C GLU A 291 5.35 0.54 5.01
N SER A 292 4.99 -0.27 4.01
CA SER A 292 5.47 -1.65 3.88
C SER A 292 7.01 -1.72 3.90
N GLU A 293 7.67 -0.78 3.22
CA GLU A 293 9.13 -0.67 3.24
C GLU A 293 9.69 -0.35 4.62
N GLN A 294 9.04 0.54 5.38
CA GLN A 294 9.48 0.85 6.74
C GLN A 294 9.41 -0.38 7.65
N LEU A 295 8.51 -1.31 7.34
CA LEU A 295 8.39 -2.61 8.01
C LEU A 295 9.39 -3.66 7.45
N GLY A 296 10.12 -3.35 6.37
CA GLY A 296 11.03 -4.30 5.71
C GLY A 296 10.32 -5.36 4.86
N TYR A 297 9.07 -5.10 4.47
CA TYR A 297 8.25 -6.02 3.70
C TYR A 297 8.09 -5.53 2.26
N HIS A 298 8.33 -6.40 1.28
CA HIS A 298 8.42 -6.01 -0.13
C HIS A 298 7.43 -6.77 -1.03
N LEU A 299 6.11 -6.54 -0.91
CA LEU A 299 5.14 -7.04 -1.90
C LEU A 299 4.93 -6.04 -3.04
N ASN A 300 5.87 -6.00 -3.97
CA ASN A 300 5.82 -5.04 -5.09
C ASN A 300 4.93 -5.47 -6.28
N GLY A 301 4.10 -6.50 -6.09
CA GLY A 301 3.32 -7.29 -7.07
C GLY A 301 3.02 -6.67 -8.44
N TYR A 302 1.73 -6.56 -8.78
CA TYR A 302 1.28 -6.07 -10.10
C TYR A 302 0.98 -4.57 -10.10
N PHE A 303 0.96 -3.96 -8.92
CA PHE A 303 0.66 -2.55 -8.73
C PHE A 303 1.65 -1.64 -9.46
N LEU A 304 2.96 -1.90 -9.36
CA LEU A 304 3.94 -0.99 -9.96
C LEU A 304 3.88 -0.96 -11.50
N PRO A 305 3.82 -2.11 -12.21
CA PRO A 305 3.53 -2.10 -13.65
C PRO A 305 2.25 -1.35 -13.99
N PHE A 306 1.18 -1.55 -13.21
CA PHE A 306 -0.09 -0.85 -13.40
C PHE A 306 0.05 0.67 -13.29
N ALA A 307 0.62 1.17 -12.20
CA ALA A 307 0.84 2.60 -11.97
C ALA A 307 1.69 3.22 -13.10
N LYS A 308 2.72 2.51 -13.56
CA LYS A 308 3.55 2.94 -14.69
C LYS A 308 2.75 3.07 -15.99
N HIS A 309 1.95 2.06 -16.33
CA HIS A 309 1.09 2.10 -17.51
C HIS A 309 0.06 3.22 -17.42
N PHE A 310 -0.51 3.42 -16.23
CA PHE A 310 -1.45 4.49 -15.96
C PHE A 310 -0.82 5.87 -16.22
N LEU A 311 0.34 6.16 -15.61
CA LEU A 311 1.07 7.41 -15.83
C LEU A 311 1.42 7.61 -17.32
N SER A 312 1.90 6.56 -17.99
CA SER A 312 2.27 6.61 -19.41
C SER A 312 1.07 6.95 -20.29
N GLU A 313 -0.08 6.32 -20.05
CA GLU A 313 -1.32 6.56 -20.79
C GLU A 313 -1.91 7.95 -20.49
N MET A 314 -1.77 8.46 -19.26
CA MET A 314 -2.14 9.85 -18.92
C MET A 314 -1.34 10.86 -19.74
N TRP A 315 -0.01 10.70 -19.82
CA TRP A 315 0.83 11.55 -20.67
C TRP A 315 0.52 11.40 -22.16
N SER A 316 0.28 10.17 -22.61
CA SER A 316 -0.14 9.88 -23.99
C SER A 316 -1.43 10.61 -24.33
N SER A 317 -2.41 10.59 -23.44
CA SER A 317 -3.73 11.22 -23.62
C SER A 317 -3.60 12.72 -23.81
N ILE A 318 -2.82 13.41 -22.96
CA ILE A 318 -2.57 14.85 -23.13
C ILE A 318 -1.90 15.16 -24.46
N ARG A 319 -0.91 14.35 -24.88
CA ARG A 319 -0.21 14.58 -26.15
C ARG A 319 -1.10 14.44 -27.39
N THR A 320 -2.24 13.76 -27.24
CA THR A 320 -3.22 13.59 -28.32
C THR A 320 -4.33 14.63 -28.32
N LEU A 321 -4.31 15.60 -27.39
CA LEU A 321 -5.28 16.69 -27.39
C LEU A 321 -5.06 17.62 -28.59
N GLU A 322 -6.16 18.00 -29.21
CA GLU A 322 -6.22 19.05 -30.23
C GLU A 322 -6.03 20.43 -29.57
N SER A 323 -5.55 21.42 -30.33
CA SER A 323 -5.17 22.72 -29.77
C SER A 323 -6.34 23.48 -29.14
N ASP A 324 -7.55 23.33 -29.69
CA ASP A 324 -8.79 23.89 -29.16
C ASP A 324 -9.19 23.24 -27.82
N LYS A 325 -9.10 21.91 -27.73
CA LYS A 325 -9.36 21.16 -26.49
C LYS A 325 -8.31 21.42 -25.42
N LEU A 326 -7.07 21.69 -25.82
CA LEU A 326 -5.99 22.04 -24.90
C LEU A 326 -6.28 23.37 -24.18
N GLU A 327 -6.82 24.36 -24.88
CA GLU A 327 -7.21 25.64 -24.25
C GLU A 327 -8.36 25.45 -23.26
N ILE A 328 -9.38 24.67 -23.62
CA ILE A 328 -10.48 24.30 -22.70
C ILE A 328 -9.94 23.58 -21.46
N PHE A 329 -9.02 22.63 -21.66
CA PHE A 329 -8.34 21.92 -20.57
C PHE A 329 -7.63 22.89 -19.61
N LEU A 330 -6.99 23.93 -20.15
CA LEU A 330 -6.33 24.94 -19.34
C LEU A 330 -7.31 25.87 -18.61
N GLU A 331 -8.50 26.09 -19.12
CA GLU A 331 -9.47 26.97 -18.46
C GLU A 331 -10.20 26.26 -17.31
N ASP A 332 -10.40 24.95 -17.43
CA ASP A 332 -11.11 24.15 -16.43
C ASP A 332 -10.20 23.77 -15.23
N GLY A 333 -10.51 24.32 -14.07
CA GLY A 333 -9.83 24.00 -12.81
C GLY A 333 -9.97 22.52 -12.42
N SER A 334 -11.13 21.91 -12.67
CA SER A 334 -11.40 20.52 -12.25
C SER A 334 -10.53 19.51 -12.99
N GLN A 335 -10.14 19.81 -14.24
CA GLN A 335 -9.21 18.97 -15.00
C GLN A 335 -7.81 18.98 -14.41
N MET A 336 -7.43 19.98 -13.60
CA MET A 336 -6.14 19.99 -12.91
C MET A 336 -6.12 19.12 -11.66
N ASP A 337 -7.28 18.82 -11.05
CA ASP A 337 -7.34 18.04 -9.82
C ASP A 337 -6.78 16.63 -10.02
N VAL A 338 -7.08 15.99 -11.16
CA VAL A 338 -6.47 14.70 -11.50
C VAL A 338 -4.96 14.83 -11.70
N TRP A 339 -4.46 15.93 -12.25
CA TRP A 339 -3.03 16.13 -12.47
C TRP A 339 -2.25 16.40 -11.19
N ILE A 340 -2.88 17.01 -10.18
CA ILE A 340 -2.32 17.06 -8.82
C ILE A 340 -2.10 15.64 -8.31
N LYS A 341 -3.08 14.74 -8.50
CA LYS A 341 -2.95 13.33 -8.12
C LYS A 341 -1.87 12.61 -8.94
N ILE A 342 -1.78 12.85 -10.25
CA ILE A 342 -0.69 12.31 -11.10
C ILE A 342 0.69 12.75 -10.60
N MET A 343 0.86 14.03 -10.24
CA MET A 343 2.11 14.53 -9.70
C MET A 343 2.47 13.86 -8.36
N ASN A 344 1.51 13.71 -7.44
CA ASN A 344 1.73 13.02 -6.18
C ASN A 344 2.13 11.55 -6.39
N ILE A 345 1.48 10.86 -7.32
CA ILE A 345 1.84 9.49 -7.73
C ILE A 345 3.28 9.45 -8.25
N TYR A 346 3.65 10.40 -9.12
CA TYR A 346 5.00 10.52 -9.66
C TYR A 346 6.05 10.69 -8.55
N TRP A 347 5.83 11.60 -7.61
CA TRP A 347 6.76 11.82 -6.49
C TRP A 347 6.86 10.62 -5.56
N LYS A 348 5.74 10.00 -5.18
CA LYS A 348 5.79 8.78 -4.37
C LYS A 348 6.51 7.66 -5.09
N SER A 349 6.31 7.51 -6.40
CA SER A 349 7.06 6.56 -7.22
C SER A 349 8.56 6.86 -7.24
N LYS A 350 8.94 8.14 -7.26
CA LYS A 350 10.35 8.57 -7.17
C LYS A 350 10.95 8.23 -5.81
N ILE A 351 10.29 8.58 -4.70
CA ILE A 351 10.73 8.24 -3.34
C ILE A 351 10.92 6.72 -3.21
N CYS A 352 9.97 5.93 -3.70
CA CYS A 352 10.08 4.48 -3.68
C CYS A 352 11.27 3.95 -4.51
N THR A 353 11.62 4.63 -5.60
CA THR A 353 12.79 4.28 -6.42
C THR A 353 14.10 4.64 -5.69
N GLU A 354 14.18 5.83 -5.09
CA GLU A 354 15.36 6.32 -4.35
C GLU A 354 15.65 5.49 -3.10
N ARG A 355 14.60 5.00 -2.43
CA ARG A 355 14.71 4.07 -1.29
C ARG A 355 15.04 2.64 -1.70
N GLY A 356 15.09 2.33 -2.99
CA GLY A 356 15.35 0.98 -3.48
C GLY A 356 14.16 0.04 -3.35
N ILE A 357 13.00 0.48 -2.87
CA ILE A 357 11.74 -0.31 -2.84
C ILE A 357 11.47 -0.87 -4.25
N ILE A 358 11.69 -0.03 -5.25
CA ILE A 358 11.43 -0.32 -6.65
C ILE A 358 12.75 -0.50 -7.39
N PHE A 359 13.28 -1.72 -7.42
CA PHE A 359 14.60 -1.98 -7.99
C PHE A 359 14.72 -1.79 -9.52
N LYS A 360 13.63 -1.57 -10.27
CA LYS A 360 13.69 -1.69 -11.75
C LYS A 360 12.76 -0.81 -12.59
N LEU A 361 11.92 0.07 -12.04
CA LEU A 361 10.81 0.56 -12.87
C LEU A 361 11.17 1.54 -13.99
N GLN A 362 12.23 2.35 -13.89
CA GLN A 362 12.87 2.95 -15.06
C GLN A 362 14.10 3.79 -14.67
N PRO A 363 15.17 3.79 -15.48
CA PRO A 363 16.33 4.70 -15.33
C PRO A 363 16.05 6.22 -15.49
N GLY A 364 14.80 6.68 -15.31
CA GLY A 364 14.40 8.06 -15.67
C GLY A 364 13.54 8.80 -14.64
N LEU A 365 13.28 8.21 -13.47
CA LEU A 365 12.49 8.85 -12.38
C LEU A 365 13.31 9.80 -11.50
N ALA A 366 14.59 10.03 -11.81
CA ALA A 366 15.46 10.93 -11.04
C ALA A 366 15.09 12.43 -11.23
N ASP A 367 14.35 12.75 -12.29
CA ASP A 367 14.03 14.12 -12.66
C ASP A 367 13.00 14.75 -11.69
N THR A 368 13.00 16.09 -11.62
CA THR A 368 11.95 16.86 -10.93
C THR A 368 10.65 16.79 -11.73
N TRP A 369 9.51 17.11 -11.12
CA TRP A 369 8.23 17.11 -11.83
C TRP A 369 8.25 18.08 -13.02
N THR A 370 8.84 19.25 -12.82
CA THR A 370 9.07 20.22 -13.90
C THR A 370 9.87 19.63 -15.06
N LYS A 371 10.99 18.96 -14.80
CA LYS A 371 11.80 18.33 -15.85
C LYS A 371 11.02 17.25 -16.60
N GLU A 372 10.25 16.43 -15.87
CA GLU A 372 9.39 15.42 -16.49
C GLU A 372 8.31 16.06 -17.38
N CYS A 373 7.69 17.17 -16.95
CA CYS A 373 6.76 17.94 -17.79
C CYS A 373 7.41 18.43 -19.09
N PHE A 374 8.63 18.98 -19.02
CA PHE A 374 9.38 19.41 -20.21
C PHE A 374 9.69 18.26 -21.16
N LYS A 375 10.08 17.11 -20.61
CA LYS A 375 10.40 15.91 -21.36
C LYS A 375 9.18 15.29 -22.03
N GLN A 376 8.04 15.25 -21.34
CA GLN A 376 6.80 14.64 -21.85
C GLN A 376 6.06 15.54 -22.84
N LEU A 377 6.23 16.87 -22.75
CA LEU A 377 5.49 17.87 -23.53
C LEU A 377 6.44 18.80 -24.30
N GLN A 378 7.32 18.26 -25.14
CA GLN A 378 8.39 19.05 -25.80
C GLN A 378 7.85 20.11 -26.79
N ASP A 379 6.74 19.81 -27.46
CA ASP A 379 6.13 20.66 -28.49
C ASP A 379 5.77 22.06 -27.94
N PRO A 380 6.16 23.16 -28.63
CA PRO A 380 5.83 24.53 -28.24
C PRO A 380 4.34 24.79 -27.97
N LYS A 381 3.41 24.06 -28.62
CA LYS A 381 1.97 24.23 -28.38
C LYS A 381 1.56 23.92 -26.93
N TYR A 382 2.35 23.10 -26.22
CA TYR A 382 2.12 22.78 -24.81
C TYR A 382 2.82 23.74 -23.84
N ALA A 383 3.41 24.86 -24.29
CA ALA A 383 4.17 25.77 -23.42
C ALA A 383 3.34 26.27 -22.21
N ARG A 384 2.08 26.66 -22.43
CA ARG A 384 1.18 27.11 -21.35
C ARG A 384 0.81 25.98 -20.39
N LEU A 385 0.52 24.79 -20.92
CA LEU A 385 0.24 23.61 -20.11
C LEU A 385 1.43 23.19 -19.28
N ARG A 386 2.62 23.12 -19.87
CA ARG A 386 3.88 22.86 -19.15
C ARG A 386 4.05 23.84 -18.00
N ALA A 387 3.97 25.15 -18.27
CA ALA A 387 4.10 26.16 -17.23
C ALA A 387 3.06 25.98 -16.10
N ARG A 388 1.82 25.59 -16.44
CA ARG A 388 0.77 25.32 -15.44
C ARG A 388 1.06 24.06 -14.61
N LEU A 389 1.44 22.95 -15.26
CA LEU A 389 1.80 21.71 -14.57
C LEU A 389 3.05 21.87 -13.71
N SER A 390 4.06 22.62 -14.17
CA SER A 390 5.27 22.93 -13.39
C SER A 390 4.95 23.71 -12.12
N ARG A 391 4.00 24.66 -12.16
CA ARG A 391 3.59 25.41 -10.96
C ARG A 391 2.90 24.54 -9.89
N LEU A 392 2.45 23.33 -10.22
CA LEU A 392 1.94 22.41 -9.21
C LEU A 392 3.04 21.97 -8.22
N GLU A 393 4.29 21.87 -8.70
CA GLU A 393 5.45 21.55 -7.86
C GLU A 393 5.69 22.66 -6.82
N GLU A 394 5.69 23.93 -7.27
CA GLU A 394 5.85 25.12 -6.40
C GLU A 394 4.77 25.22 -5.33
N GLY A 395 3.51 24.90 -5.67
CA GLY A 395 2.39 24.99 -4.74
C GLY A 395 2.41 23.92 -3.64
N THR A 396 3.13 22.83 -3.84
CA THR A 396 3.13 21.69 -2.90
C THR A 396 4.27 21.73 -1.90
N GLU A 397 5.34 22.49 -2.17
CA GLU A 397 6.43 22.75 -1.20
C GLU A 397 5.94 23.40 0.11
N LEU A 398 4.74 24.00 0.10
CA LEU A 398 4.11 24.55 1.30
C LEU A 398 3.38 23.52 2.18
N ASN A 399 3.20 22.29 1.69
CA ASN A 399 2.49 21.21 2.36
C ASN A 399 3.36 19.97 2.58
N GLU A 400 4.70 20.06 2.42
CA GLU A 400 5.54 19.03 3.02
C GLU A 400 5.13 18.92 4.49
N PRO A 401 4.68 17.75 4.97
CA PRO A 401 4.47 17.56 6.38
C PRO A 401 5.83 17.83 6.99
N SER A 402 5.97 19.00 7.64
CA SER A 402 7.14 19.39 8.41
C SER A 402 7.58 18.16 9.16
N SER A 403 8.62 17.54 8.64
CA SER A 403 9.00 16.22 9.06
C SER A 403 9.63 16.42 10.41
N THR A 404 8.82 16.25 11.45
CA THR A 404 9.23 15.90 12.81
C THR A 404 9.85 14.48 12.83
N LEU A 405 10.53 14.10 11.74
CA LEU A 405 11.39 12.93 11.63
C LEU A 405 12.81 13.19 12.16
N ASP A 406 13.06 14.38 12.72
CA ASP A 406 14.29 14.70 13.46
C ASP A 406 14.16 14.64 15.00
N SER A 407 13.07 14.11 15.58
CA SER A 407 12.95 14.05 17.06
C SER A 407 12.45 12.77 17.73
N GLU A 408 12.47 11.60 17.11
CA GLU A 408 12.13 10.34 17.82
C GLU A 408 13.12 9.17 17.70
N VAL A 409 14.39 9.45 17.39
CA VAL A 409 15.48 8.59 17.87
C VAL A 409 15.89 9.07 19.25
N THR A 410 15.03 8.81 20.24
CA THR A 410 15.23 8.61 21.69
C THR A 410 13.91 8.90 22.41
N ARG A 411 12.83 8.15 22.13
CA ARG A 411 11.81 7.90 23.15
C ARG A 411 12.04 6.52 23.74
N VAL A 412 12.86 6.52 24.79
CA VAL A 412 12.78 5.49 25.83
C VAL A 412 11.36 5.55 26.37
N ALA A 413 10.52 4.63 25.92
CA ALA A 413 9.28 4.31 26.62
C ALA A 413 9.67 3.62 27.94
N VAL A 414 9.89 4.43 28.99
CA VAL A 414 9.74 3.96 30.36
C VAL A 414 8.24 3.81 30.59
N LEU A 415 7.71 2.61 30.33
CA LEU A 415 6.38 2.26 30.81
C LEU A 415 6.47 2.11 32.33
N SER A 416 5.79 3.02 33.02
CA SER A 416 5.53 2.97 34.45
C SER A 416 4.71 1.71 34.75
N VAL A 417 5.36 0.70 35.31
CA VAL A 417 4.68 -0.42 35.97
C VAL A 417 4.15 0.14 37.28
N HIS A 418 2.83 0.27 37.41
CA HIS A 418 2.19 0.37 38.73
C HIS A 418 2.34 -0.99 39.42
N SER A 419 3.38 -1.10 40.23
CA SER A 419 3.47 -2.09 41.29
C SER A 419 3.54 -1.32 42.61
N ASP A 420 2.45 -1.40 43.38
CA ASP A 420 2.46 -1.05 44.80
C ASP A 420 3.58 -1.80 45.51
N SER A 421 4.62 -1.10 45.95
CA SER A 421 5.33 -1.35 47.21
C SER A 421 6.50 -0.39 47.38
N SER A 422 6.66 0.07 48.61
CA SER A 422 7.68 0.99 49.10
C SER A 422 9.12 0.60 48.77
N SER A 423 9.92 1.54 48.27
CA SER A 423 11.12 2.06 48.96
C SER A 423 11.89 3.01 48.04
N ALA A 424 12.47 4.03 48.66
CA ALA A 424 13.16 5.13 48.01
C ALA A 424 14.48 4.70 47.36
N ASN A 425 14.78 5.27 46.18
CA ASN A 425 16.06 5.92 45.85
C ASN A 425 16.03 6.37 44.37
N SER A 426 16.03 7.68 44.12
CA SER A 426 16.17 8.25 42.77
C SER A 426 17.64 8.51 42.45
N VAL A 427 18.14 7.95 41.36
CA VAL A 427 19.42 8.32 40.74
C VAL A 427 19.13 9.07 39.45
N THR A 428 19.50 10.35 39.40
CA THR A 428 19.53 11.17 38.19
C THR A 428 20.95 11.16 37.62
N PHE A 429 21.09 10.85 36.33
CA PHE A 429 22.39 10.89 35.63
C PHE A 429 22.34 11.89 34.47
N GLY A 430 23.22 12.87 34.50
CA GLY A 430 23.43 13.89 33.47
C GLY A 430 24.52 13.51 32.48
N ARG A 431 24.29 13.84 31.20
CA ARG A 431 25.13 13.58 30.01
C ARG A 431 26.59 14.02 30.11
N ARG A 432 27.47 13.34 29.35
CA ARG A 432 28.33 13.92 28.29
C ARG A 432 29.03 12.82 27.47
N LEU A 433 28.80 12.78 26.16
CA LEU A 433 29.69 12.15 25.18
C LEU A 433 29.81 13.08 23.98
N ARG A 434 30.99 13.69 23.84
CA ARG A 434 31.59 14.03 22.54
C ARG A 434 32.75 13.06 22.36
N ASP A 435 32.78 12.35 21.24
CA ASP A 435 33.91 12.34 20.30
C ASP A 435 33.84 11.16 19.31
N ASN A 436 34.00 11.51 18.04
CA ASN A 436 34.70 10.79 16.97
C ASN A 436 34.29 9.35 16.61
N PHE A 437 33.42 9.22 15.60
CA PHE A 437 33.42 8.05 14.72
C PHE A 437 34.13 8.38 13.40
N VAL A 438 35.38 7.93 13.29
CA VAL A 438 36.07 7.70 12.02
C VAL A 438 35.62 6.34 11.50
N VAL A 439 34.89 6.33 10.38
CA VAL A 439 34.47 5.09 9.72
C VAL A 439 35.64 4.55 8.89
N HIS A 440 36.39 3.61 9.44
CA HIS A 440 37.26 2.74 8.64
C HIS A 440 36.39 1.72 7.88
N ARG A 441 36.27 1.90 6.56
CA ARG A 441 35.80 0.83 5.66
C ARG A 441 36.88 -0.25 5.59
N GLY A 442 36.64 -1.37 6.27
CA GLY A 442 37.37 -2.62 6.06
C GLY A 442 36.99 -3.29 4.72
N PRO A 443 37.88 -4.10 4.14
CA PRO A 443 37.75 -4.61 2.78
C PRO A 443 36.67 -5.70 2.68
N THR A 444 35.88 -5.62 1.62
CA THR A 444 34.89 -6.61 1.24
C THR A 444 35.57 -7.93 0.88
N SER A 445 35.15 -8.99 1.58
CA SER A 445 35.54 -10.37 1.34
C SER A 445 35.17 -10.79 -0.08
N LYS A 446 36.17 -11.23 -0.84
CA LYS A 446 36.02 -11.89 -2.13
C LYS A 446 35.28 -13.20 -1.94
N ARG A 447 34.08 -13.31 -2.51
CA ARG A 447 33.37 -14.58 -2.66
C ARG A 447 32.90 -14.68 -4.10
N ASN A 448 33.70 -15.36 -4.92
CA ASN A 448 33.27 -16.16 -6.06
C ASN A 448 34.45 -17.00 -6.52
N ASP A 449 34.17 -18.29 -6.70
CA ASP A 449 34.67 -19.16 -7.78
C ASP A 449 34.73 -20.60 -7.26
N HIS A 450 33.63 -21.33 -7.43
CA HIS A 450 33.64 -22.76 -7.74
C HIS A 450 32.21 -23.22 -7.97
N TYR A 451 31.75 -23.21 -9.24
CA TYR A 451 30.82 -24.22 -9.77
C TYR A 451 30.80 -24.07 -11.30
N ALA A 452 31.78 -24.68 -11.96
CA ALA A 452 31.75 -24.99 -13.38
C ALA A 452 32.56 -26.27 -13.62
N LYS A 453 31.87 -27.41 -13.70
CA LYS A 453 32.21 -28.63 -14.47
C LYS A 453 31.41 -29.82 -13.94
N ALA A 454 30.41 -30.25 -14.72
CA ALA A 454 30.14 -31.66 -15.03
C ALA A 454 28.85 -31.79 -15.86
N HIS A 455 28.96 -31.58 -17.18
CA HIS A 455 28.09 -32.26 -18.13
C HIS A 455 28.92 -33.40 -18.73
N ALA A 456 28.66 -34.62 -18.27
CA ALA A 456 29.04 -35.85 -18.95
C ALA A 456 27.87 -36.83 -18.81
N GLY A 457 27.41 -37.32 -19.96
CA GLY A 457 26.09 -37.90 -20.15
C GLY A 457 25.82 -39.22 -19.44
N LYS A 458 24.52 -39.52 -19.36
CA LYS A 458 23.99 -40.87 -19.30
C LYS A 458 22.62 -40.87 -20.00
N GLN A 459 22.62 -41.37 -21.23
CA GLN A 459 21.43 -41.97 -21.83
C GLN A 459 21.01 -43.13 -20.93
N VAL A 460 19.77 -43.12 -20.45
CA VAL A 460 19.11 -44.31 -19.91
C VAL A 460 17.80 -44.48 -20.66
N HIS A 461 17.66 -45.70 -21.19
CA HIS A 461 16.55 -46.15 -22.00
C HIS A 461 15.19 -45.97 -21.32
N SER A 462 14.25 -45.61 -22.18
CA SER A 462 12.80 -45.78 -22.10
C SER A 462 12.35 -47.09 -21.42
N HIS A 463 11.37 -46.98 -20.52
CA HIS A 463 10.06 -47.65 -20.67
C HIS A 463 9.17 -47.33 -19.46
N SER A 464 8.01 -46.73 -19.69
CA SER A 464 6.85 -46.86 -18.80
C SER A 464 5.54 -46.68 -19.59
N PRO A 465 4.48 -47.42 -19.25
CA PRO A 465 3.38 -47.71 -20.17
C PRO A 465 2.22 -46.71 -20.06
N LEU A 466 1.66 -46.39 -21.23
CA LEU A 466 0.41 -45.66 -21.42
C LEU A 466 -0.79 -46.42 -20.81
N LYS A 467 -1.39 -45.88 -19.74
CA LYS A 467 -2.75 -46.24 -19.33
C LYS A 467 -3.75 -45.47 -20.19
N LYS A 468 -4.38 -46.17 -21.15
CA LYS A 468 -5.57 -45.71 -21.87
C LYS A 468 -6.78 -45.69 -20.91
N ARG A 469 -7.35 -44.53 -20.65
CA ARG A 469 -8.75 -44.40 -20.19
C ARG A 469 -9.63 -44.25 -21.43
N LYS A 470 -10.48 -45.26 -21.68
CA LYS A 470 -11.60 -45.18 -22.63
C LYS A 470 -12.73 -44.40 -21.96
N TYR A 471 -13.19 -43.34 -22.59
CA TYR A 471 -14.55 -42.85 -22.41
C TYR A 471 -15.40 -43.52 -23.49
N LEU A 472 -16.45 -44.23 -23.07
CA LEU A 472 -17.54 -44.68 -23.92
C LEU A 472 -18.61 -43.58 -23.88
N ILE A 473 -19.11 -43.23 -25.07
CA ILE A 473 -20.36 -42.49 -25.30
C ILE A 473 -21.52 -43.46 -25.11
#